data_AF-A0A9E3WQ62-F1
#
_entry.id   AF-A0A9E3WQ62-F1
#
_cell.length_a   1.000
_cell.length_b   1.000
_cell.length_c   1.000
_cell.angle_alpha   90.00
_cell.angle_beta   90.00
_cell.angle_gamma   90.00
#
_symmetry.space_group_name_H-M   'P 1'
#
loop_
_entity.id
_entity.type
_entity.pdbx_description
1 polymer ?
#
loop_
_entity_poly.entity_id
_entity_poly.type
_entity_poly.pdbx_seq_one_letter_code
_entity_poly.pdbx_strand_id
1 'polypeptide(L)'
;MRRRWLSVLVVAMFAVLLAANRSMIAAEAEVVRLVIDYHDGVEKHFNAIAWKSGMTVMDAMQAAKKHPRGISFEHKGKGATVLLTKIDDVENEGRGRNWLYRVNGDPGDRSIGIYELKPGDAVLWRFDNY
;
A
#
# COMPACT_ATOMS: atom_id res chain seq x y z
N MET A 1 -30.83 -22.21 41.66
CA MET A 1 -31.29 -21.93 40.27
C MET A 1 -30.68 -20.60 39.74
N ARG A 2 -29.34 -20.45 39.69
CA ARG A 2 -28.68 -19.16 39.31
C ARG A 2 -27.31 -19.30 38.60
N ARG A 3 -26.96 -20.49 38.07
CA ARG A 3 -25.64 -20.74 37.45
C ARG A 3 -25.66 -20.94 35.92
N ARG A 4 -26.83 -20.96 35.27
CA ARG A 4 -26.95 -21.22 33.82
C ARG A 4 -26.88 -19.96 32.94
N TRP A 5 -26.91 -18.76 33.52
CA TRP A 5 -27.02 -17.50 32.77
C TRP A 5 -25.66 -16.81 32.54
N LEU A 6 -24.66 -17.01 33.40
CA LEU A 6 -23.31 -16.45 33.18
C LEU A 6 -22.57 -17.11 32.01
N SER A 7 -22.77 -18.42 31.78
CA SER A 7 -22.06 -19.16 30.72
C SER A 7 -22.47 -18.73 29.31
N VAL A 8 -23.74 -18.37 29.11
CA VAL A 8 -24.26 -17.94 27.80
C VAL A 8 -23.72 -16.56 27.41
N LEU A 9 -23.61 -15.64 28.38
CA LEU A 9 -23.07 -14.29 28.15
C LEU A 9 -21.57 -14.32 27.79
N VAL A 10 -20.78 -15.18 28.43
CA VAL A 10 -19.34 -15.31 28.14
C VAL A 10 -19.10 -15.91 26.76
N VAL A 11 -19.87 -16.94 26.37
CA VAL A 11 -19.78 -17.56 25.03
C VAL A 11 -20.22 -16.60 23.92
N ALA A 12 -21.30 -15.84 24.14
CA ALA A 12 -21.76 -14.83 23.20
C ALA A 12 -20.72 -13.71 23.01
N MET A 13 -20.10 -13.23 24.09
CA MET A 13 -19.06 -12.20 24.02
C MET A 13 -17.80 -12.70 23.29
N PHE A 14 -17.40 -13.95 23.51
CA PHE A 14 -16.30 -14.57 22.77
C PHE A 14 -16.60 -14.70 21.27
N ALA A 15 -17.83 -15.11 20.91
CA ALA A 15 -18.23 -15.21 19.51
C ALA A 15 -18.25 -13.84 18.81
N VAL A 16 -18.69 -12.78 19.51
CA VAL A 16 -18.65 -11.39 19.00
C VAL A 16 -17.21 -10.91 18.80
N LEU A 17 -16.31 -11.18 19.76
CA LEU A 17 -14.88 -10.84 19.64
C LEU A 17 -14.19 -11.57 18.49
N LEU A 18 -14.49 -12.86 18.30
CA LEU A 18 -13.98 -13.67 17.18
C LEU A 18 -14.47 -13.16 15.83
N ALA A 19 -15.75 -12.77 15.73
CA ALA A 19 -16.32 -12.21 14.50
C ALA A 19 -15.70 -10.86 14.16
N ALA A 20 -15.56 -9.96 15.13
CA ALA A 20 -14.93 -8.65 14.95
C ALA A 20 -13.48 -8.78 14.46
N ASN A 21 -12.72 -9.71 15.03
CA ASN A 21 -11.33 -9.96 14.63
C ASN A 21 -11.23 -10.49 13.19
N ARG A 22 -12.16 -11.36 12.77
CA ARG A 22 -12.22 -11.85 11.38
C ARG A 22 -12.57 -10.74 10.38
N SER A 23 -13.50 -9.86 10.73
CA SER A 23 -13.86 -8.72 9.88
C SER A 23 -12.70 -7.73 9.74
N MET A 24 -11.90 -7.51 10.79
CA MET A 24 -10.71 -6.65 10.74
C MET A 24 -9.63 -7.23 9.83
N ILE A 25 -9.34 -8.53 9.96
CA ILE A 25 -8.35 -9.23 9.12
C ILE A 25 -8.79 -9.25 7.65
N ALA A 26 -10.07 -9.47 7.38
CA ALA A 26 -10.61 -9.43 6.02
C ALA A 26 -10.50 -8.04 5.39
N ALA A 27 -10.76 -6.98 6.16
CA ALA A 27 -10.60 -5.60 5.69
C ALA A 27 -9.12 -5.23 5.44
N GLU A 28 -8.19 -5.72 6.26
CA GLU A 28 -6.74 -5.61 5.99
C GLU A 28 -6.31 -6.40 4.74
N ALA A 29 -6.95 -7.53 4.46
CA ALA A 29 -6.73 -8.34 3.27
C ALA A 29 -7.43 -7.78 2.02
N GLU A 30 -7.97 -6.57 2.05
CA GLU A 30 -8.52 -5.88 0.87
C GLU A 30 -7.86 -4.50 0.64
N VAL A 31 -6.73 -4.24 1.28
CA VAL A 31 -5.97 -3.00 1.07
C VAL A 31 -4.54 -3.26 0.65
N VAL A 32 -3.97 -2.29 -0.04
CA VAL A 32 -2.54 -2.15 -0.31
C VAL A 32 -2.00 -1.02 0.56
N ARG A 33 -0.76 -1.18 1.02
CA ARG A 33 -0.01 -0.10 1.67
C ARG A 33 0.97 0.52 0.68
N LEU A 34 1.10 1.84 0.73
CA LEU A 34 2.09 2.58 -0.06
C LEU A 34 2.86 3.53 0.86
N VAL A 35 4.18 3.45 0.79
CA VAL A 35 5.09 4.37 1.48
C VAL A 35 5.91 5.11 0.43
N ILE A 36 5.97 6.44 0.57
CA ILE A 36 6.89 7.30 -0.16
C ILE A 36 7.92 7.80 0.84
N ASP A 37 9.16 7.36 0.69
CA ASP A 37 10.31 7.72 1.51
C ASP A 37 11.26 8.59 0.69
N TYR A 38 11.35 9.87 1.05
CA TYR A 38 12.17 10.84 0.32
C TYR A 38 13.65 10.75 0.72
N HIS A 39 14.00 9.89 1.68
CA HIS A 39 15.34 9.73 2.25
C HIS A 39 15.92 11.05 2.77
N ASP A 40 15.06 11.91 3.30
CA ASP A 40 15.40 13.21 3.90
C ASP A 40 14.80 13.39 5.31
N GLY A 41 14.26 12.30 5.88
CA GLY A 41 13.56 12.28 7.16
C GLY A 41 12.04 12.47 7.03
N VAL A 42 11.51 12.70 5.82
CA VAL A 42 10.08 12.76 5.56
C VAL A 42 9.62 11.48 4.86
N GLU A 43 8.47 10.98 5.31
CA GLU A 43 7.75 9.90 4.64
C GLU A 43 6.26 10.23 4.54
N LYS A 44 5.62 9.70 3.49
CA LYS A 44 4.15 9.69 3.37
C LYS A 44 3.65 8.25 3.36
N HIS A 45 2.65 7.99 4.21
CA HIS A 45 2.10 6.66 4.43
C HIS A 45 0.63 6.63 4.01
N PHE A 46 0.31 5.73 3.09
CA PHE A 46 -1.05 5.40 2.68
C PHE A 46 -1.34 3.96 3.13
N ASN A 47 -1.89 3.82 4.34
CA ASN A 47 -2.02 2.53 5.00
C ASN A 47 -3.25 1.71 4.55
N ALA A 48 -4.16 2.31 3.79
CA ALA A 48 -5.43 1.71 3.42
C ALA A 48 -5.86 2.14 2.01
N ILE A 49 -5.05 1.82 1.00
CA ILE A 49 -5.47 1.96 -0.39
C ILE A 49 -6.38 0.77 -0.72
N ALA A 50 -7.66 1.01 -1.01
CA ALA A 50 -8.57 -0.06 -1.40
C ALA A 50 -8.04 -0.83 -2.61
N TRP A 51 -7.85 -2.14 -2.44
CA TRP A 51 -7.41 -3.04 -3.48
C TRP A 51 -8.57 -3.43 -4.40
N LYS A 52 -8.25 -3.73 -5.65
CA LYS A 52 -9.17 -4.33 -6.62
C LYS A 52 -8.42 -5.32 -7.50
N SER A 53 -9.13 -6.31 -8.04
CA SER A 53 -8.55 -7.26 -8.98
C SER A 53 -7.88 -6.56 -10.17
N GLY A 54 -6.66 -6.98 -10.53
CA GLY A 54 -5.85 -6.40 -11.59
C GLY A 54 -5.21 -5.04 -11.25
N MET A 55 -5.28 -4.59 -10.00
CA MET A 55 -4.62 -3.34 -9.56
C MET A 55 -3.10 -3.44 -9.72
N THR A 56 -2.51 -2.44 -10.35
CA THR A 56 -1.06 -2.33 -10.52
C THR A 56 -0.42 -1.37 -9.51
N VAL A 57 0.91 -1.34 -9.43
CA VAL A 57 1.64 -0.30 -8.69
C VAL A 57 1.26 1.11 -9.17
N MET A 58 1.05 1.29 -10.49
CA MET A 58 0.57 2.56 -11.05
C MET A 58 -0.82 2.93 -10.52
N ASP A 59 -1.74 1.98 -10.40
CA ASP A 59 -3.06 2.23 -9.81
C ASP A 59 -2.95 2.65 -8.33
N ALA A 60 -2.03 2.06 -7.57
CA ALA A 60 -1.78 2.46 -6.19
C ALA A 60 -1.26 3.91 -6.10
N MET A 61 -0.32 4.29 -6.97
CA MET A 61 0.16 5.66 -7.10
C MET A 61 -0.98 6.64 -7.48
N GLN A 62 -1.86 6.24 -8.40
CA GLN A 62 -3.02 7.04 -8.77
C GLN A 62 -4.03 7.22 -7.63
N ALA A 63 -4.24 6.19 -6.81
CA ALA A 63 -5.09 6.27 -5.62
C ALA A 63 -4.49 7.24 -4.59
N ALA A 64 -3.19 7.15 -4.33
CA ALA A 64 -2.47 8.07 -3.46
C ALA A 64 -2.54 9.52 -3.97
N LYS A 65 -2.44 9.74 -5.28
CA LYS A 65 -2.60 11.07 -5.91
C LYS A 65 -3.98 11.68 -5.72
N LYS A 66 -5.03 10.87 -5.68
CA LYS A 66 -6.41 11.34 -5.49
C LYS A 66 -6.73 11.68 -4.03
N HIS A 67 -5.91 11.26 -3.07
CA HIS A 67 -6.14 11.52 -1.65
C HIS A 67 -5.96 13.03 -1.34
N PRO A 68 -6.75 13.63 -0.42
CA PRO A 68 -6.65 15.07 -0.10
C PRO A 68 -5.26 15.50 0.43
N ARG A 69 -4.54 14.56 1.04
CA ARG A 69 -3.15 14.72 1.51
C ARG A 69 -2.18 13.88 0.66
N GLY A 70 -2.48 13.80 -0.63
CA GLY A 70 -1.84 12.88 -1.57
C GLY A 70 -0.43 13.30 -1.99
N ILE A 71 -0.01 12.65 -3.07
CA ILE A 71 1.22 12.97 -3.80
C ILE A 71 0.86 13.47 -5.21
N SER A 72 1.78 14.19 -5.82
CA SER A 72 1.86 14.34 -7.27
C SER A 72 2.99 13.46 -7.80
N PHE A 73 2.91 13.05 -9.06
CA PHE A 73 3.99 12.28 -9.68
C PHE A 73 3.94 12.45 -11.19
N GLU A 74 5.11 12.27 -11.81
CA GLU A 74 5.30 12.27 -13.25
C GLU A 74 5.94 10.96 -13.71
N HIS A 75 5.61 10.55 -14.92
CA HIS A 75 6.17 9.37 -15.55
C HIS A 75 6.23 9.53 -17.07
N LYS A 76 7.06 8.71 -17.70
CA LYS A 76 7.13 8.55 -19.15
C LYS A 76 6.74 7.12 -19.53
N GLY A 77 6.37 6.90 -20.79
CA GLY A 77 5.95 5.58 -21.28
C GLY A 77 4.57 5.15 -20.78
N LYS A 78 4.18 3.91 -21.10
CA LYS A 78 2.85 3.33 -20.79
C LYS A 78 2.91 1.81 -20.67
N GLY A 79 2.01 1.22 -19.90
CA GLY A 79 1.96 -0.23 -19.69
C GLY A 79 3.31 -0.78 -19.23
N ALA A 80 3.89 -1.70 -20.02
CA ALA A 80 5.16 -2.34 -19.71
C ALA A 80 6.40 -1.41 -19.78
N THR A 81 6.26 -0.18 -20.27
CA THR A 81 7.38 0.78 -20.44
C THR A 81 7.28 2.00 -19.54
N VAL A 82 6.42 1.98 -18.52
CA VAL A 82 6.33 3.10 -17.58
C VAL A 82 7.64 3.24 -16.81
N LEU A 83 8.18 4.46 -16.85
CA LEU A 83 9.29 4.94 -16.03
C LEU A 83 8.79 6.10 -15.19
N LEU A 84 8.78 5.94 -13.87
CA LEU A 84 8.53 7.04 -12.94
C LEU A 84 9.72 8.02 -13.00
N THR A 85 9.45 9.31 -13.11
CA THR A 85 10.49 10.34 -13.22
C THR A 85 10.52 11.28 -12.02
N LYS A 86 9.40 11.45 -11.31
CA LYS A 86 9.28 12.41 -10.20
C LYS A 86 8.14 12.03 -9.27
N ILE A 87 8.32 12.25 -7.97
CA ILE A 87 7.26 12.27 -6.96
C ILE A 87 7.36 13.60 -6.22
N ASP A 88 6.22 14.29 -6.10
CA ASP A 88 6.13 15.65 -5.59
C ASP A 88 7.16 16.58 -6.24
N ASP A 89 8.08 17.12 -5.47
CA ASP A 89 9.10 18.06 -5.91
C ASP A 89 10.45 17.39 -6.22
N VAL A 90 10.57 16.07 -6.03
CA VAL A 90 11.84 15.32 -6.16
C VAL A 90 11.88 14.52 -7.47
N GLU A 91 12.78 14.94 -8.37
CA GLU A 91 13.04 14.30 -9.66
C GLU A 91 14.21 13.30 -9.59
N ASN A 92 14.16 12.27 -10.44
CA ASN A 92 15.29 11.37 -10.67
C ASN A 92 16.54 12.12 -11.16
N GLU A 93 17.69 11.85 -10.54
CA GLU A 93 18.98 12.48 -10.91
C GLU A 93 19.68 11.76 -12.08
N GLY A 94 19.20 10.56 -12.46
CA GLY A 94 19.82 9.72 -13.46
C GLY A 94 21.10 9.07 -12.94
N ARG A 95 22.23 9.81 -12.90
CA ARG A 95 23.53 9.30 -12.42
C ARG A 95 23.70 9.31 -10.90
N GLY A 96 22.78 9.94 -10.18
CA GLY A 96 22.76 9.98 -8.72
C GLY A 96 21.60 9.16 -8.14
N ARG A 97 20.89 9.76 -7.18
CA ARG A 97 19.72 9.16 -6.56
C ARG A 97 18.53 9.14 -7.51
N ASN A 98 17.75 8.08 -7.42
CA ASN A 98 16.54 7.90 -8.19
C ASN A 98 15.45 7.27 -7.31
N TRP A 99 14.21 7.38 -7.76
CA TRP A 99 13.09 6.67 -7.18
C TRP A 99 13.20 5.17 -7.49
N LEU A 100 13.40 4.38 -6.44
CA LEU A 100 13.46 2.93 -6.47
C LEU A 100 12.21 2.37 -5.81
N TYR A 101 11.52 1.44 -6.46
CA TYR A 101 10.35 0.79 -5.87
C TYR A 101 10.61 -0.65 -5.47
N ARG A 102 9.95 -1.05 -4.39
CA ARG A 102 9.94 -2.40 -3.84
C ARG A 102 8.51 -2.82 -3.54
N VAL A 103 8.24 -4.11 -3.66
CA VAL A 103 6.97 -4.71 -3.21
C VAL A 103 7.31 -5.76 -2.17
N ASN A 104 6.77 -5.62 -0.96
CA ASN A 104 7.04 -6.50 0.17
C ASN A 104 8.55 -6.65 0.51
N GLY A 105 9.34 -5.62 0.22
CA GLY A 105 10.79 -5.59 0.46
C GLY A 105 11.64 -5.99 -0.76
N ASP A 106 11.06 -6.72 -1.71
CA ASP A 106 11.77 -7.17 -2.90
C ASP A 106 11.83 -6.03 -3.94
N PRO A 107 12.98 -5.83 -4.62
CA PRO A 107 13.07 -4.90 -5.75
C PRO A 107 12.01 -5.20 -6.80
N GLY A 108 11.36 -4.16 -7.30
CA GLY A 108 10.46 -4.30 -8.43
C GLY A 108 11.19 -4.77 -9.67
N ASP A 109 10.70 -5.86 -10.28
CA ASP A 109 11.32 -6.52 -11.42
C ASP A 109 10.64 -6.20 -12.77
N ARG A 110 9.49 -5.53 -12.73
CA ARG A 110 8.63 -5.24 -13.87
C ARG A 110 7.99 -3.87 -13.75
N SER A 111 7.85 -3.16 -14.86
CA SER A 111 7.28 -1.80 -14.89
C SER A 111 6.01 -1.66 -14.04
N ILE A 112 5.90 -0.53 -13.34
CA ILE A 112 4.78 -0.23 -12.43
C ILE A 112 3.42 -0.20 -13.11
N GLY A 113 3.37 -0.07 -14.44
CA GLY A 113 2.14 -0.14 -15.22
C GLY A 113 1.64 -1.57 -15.48
N ILE A 114 2.41 -2.60 -15.12
CA ILE A 114 2.04 -4.02 -15.30
C ILE A 114 2.34 -4.90 -14.08
N TYR A 115 3.04 -4.38 -13.07
CA TYR A 115 3.24 -5.11 -11.82
C TYR A 115 1.91 -5.14 -11.06
N GLU A 116 1.20 -6.26 -11.14
CA GLU A 116 -0.05 -6.49 -10.41
C GLU A 116 0.23 -6.73 -8.92
N LEU A 117 -0.53 -6.02 -8.10
CA LEU A 117 -0.49 -6.10 -6.65
C LEU A 117 -1.53 -7.11 -6.16
N LYS A 118 -1.17 -7.76 -5.06
CA LYS A 118 -2.06 -8.62 -4.29
C LYS A 118 -2.64 -7.85 -3.10
N PRO A 119 -3.79 -8.30 -2.59
CA PRO A 119 -4.30 -7.74 -1.35
C PRO A 119 -3.28 -7.94 -0.22
N GLY A 120 -3.10 -6.90 0.60
CA GLY A 120 -2.13 -6.88 1.69
C GLY A 120 -0.71 -6.48 1.30
N ASP A 121 -0.39 -6.33 0.01
CA ASP A 121 0.94 -5.93 -0.44
C ASP A 121 1.33 -4.54 0.09
N ALA A 122 2.62 -4.37 0.35
CA ALA A 122 3.23 -3.10 0.70
C ALA A 122 4.19 -2.65 -0.40
N VAL A 123 3.89 -1.51 -1.03
CA VAL A 123 4.76 -0.84 -1.98
C VAL A 123 5.57 0.23 -1.25
N LEU A 124 6.89 0.21 -1.44
CA LEU A 124 7.78 1.27 -1.00
C LEU A 124 8.35 1.95 -2.24
N TRP A 125 8.26 3.27 -2.32
CA TRP A 125 9.14 4.10 -3.13
C TRP A 125 10.15 4.77 -2.23
N ARG A 126 11.44 4.63 -2.54
CA ARG A 126 12.51 5.33 -1.84
C ARG A 126 13.37 6.10 -2.82
N PHE A 127 13.71 7.34 -2.50
CA PHE A 127 14.66 8.12 -3.27
C PHE A 127 16.09 7.82 -2.82
N ASP A 128 16.81 6.97 -3.56
CA ASP A 128 18.10 6.45 -3.12
C ASP A 128 19.07 6.19 -4.28
N ASN A 129 20.31 5.89 -3.95
CA ASN A 129 21.27 5.33 -4.89
C ASN A 129 20.95 3.85 -5.16
N TYR A 130 21.30 3.38 -6.36
CA TYR A 130 21.17 1.97 -6.73
C TYR A 130 22.25 1.11 -6.06
#